data_AF-V7FVU7-F1
#
_entry.id   AF-V7FVU7-F1
#
_cell.length_a   1.000
_cell.length_b   1.000
_cell.length_c   1.000
_cell.angle_alpha   90.00
_cell.angle_beta   90.00
_cell.angle_gamma   90.00
#
_symmetry.space_group_name_H-M   'P 1'
#
loop_
_entity.id
_entity.type
_entity.pdbx_description
1 polymer ?
#
loop_
_entity_poly.entity_id
_entity_poly.type
_entity_poly.pdbx_seq_one_letter_code
_entity_poly.pdbx_strand_id
1 'polypeptide(L)'
;MTNIGLPHFLFALSIKQPWAELILLGRKTIEVRSWPTGFRGPLALHTGKKPDLEALFKYPNINATYLGGFVGVTELVNVEMFTHSSWSRLRTEHLVPGPDAGGSVWLALSPRPSV
;
A
#
# COMPACT_ATOMS: atom_id res chain seq x y z
N MET A 1 27.20 -12.38 -0.08
CA MET A 1 26.19 -12.06 -1.12
C MET A 1 25.05 -13.06 -0.95
N THR A 2 24.03 -12.73 -0.19
CA THR A 2 22.87 -13.62 -0.01
C THR A 2 21.96 -13.46 -1.23
N ASN A 3 21.87 -14.52 -2.02
CA ASN A 3 20.86 -14.67 -3.06
C ASN A 3 19.49 -14.68 -2.38
N ILE A 4 18.82 -13.53 -2.32
CA ILE A 4 17.44 -13.44 -1.84
C ILE A 4 16.56 -13.88 -3.02
N GLY A 5 16.61 -15.17 -3.35
CA GLY A 5 15.70 -15.76 -4.34
C GLY A 5 14.27 -15.38 -3.95
N LEU A 6 13.55 -14.72 -4.86
CA LEU A 6 12.15 -14.43 -4.66
C LEU A 6 11.42 -15.76 -4.36
N PRO A 7 10.48 -15.78 -3.40
CA PRO A 7 9.78 -17.00 -3.05
C PRO A 7 9.13 -17.61 -4.31
N HIS A 8 9.02 -18.94 -4.38
CA HIS A 8 8.43 -19.63 -5.53
C HIS A 8 6.98 -19.19 -5.82
N PHE A 9 6.31 -18.57 -4.85
CA PHE A 9 5.04 -17.87 -5.01
C PHE A 9 5.05 -16.55 -4.23
N LEU A 10 4.55 -15.49 -4.86
CA LEU A 10 4.46 -14.15 -4.30
C LEU A 10 2.99 -13.76 -4.14
N PHE A 11 2.58 -13.37 -2.94
CA PHE A 11 1.26 -12.78 -2.74
C PHE A 11 1.18 -11.42 -3.43
N ALA A 12 0.02 -11.12 -4.03
CA ALA A 12 -0.23 -9.84 -4.67
C ALA A 12 -1.41 -9.13 -4.02
N LEU A 13 -1.30 -7.81 -3.87
CA LEU A 13 -2.38 -6.94 -3.45
C LEU A 13 -2.72 -5.96 -4.56
N SER A 14 -4.00 -5.92 -4.95
CA SER A 14 -4.50 -4.94 -5.90
C SER A 14 -4.79 -3.61 -5.20
N ILE A 15 -4.14 -2.54 -5.64
CA ILE A 15 -4.24 -1.17 -5.11
C ILE A 15 -4.58 -0.22 -6.26
N LYS A 16 -5.49 0.74 -6.04
CA LYS A 16 -5.79 1.75 -7.08
C LYS A 16 -4.64 2.73 -7.23
N GLN A 17 -4.39 3.21 -8.45
CA GLN A 17 -3.54 4.39 -8.64
C GLN A 17 -4.21 5.65 -8.08
N PRO A 18 -3.46 6.64 -7.54
CA PRO A 18 -2.00 6.71 -7.43
C PRO A 18 -1.43 6.05 -6.17
N TRP A 19 -2.27 5.40 -5.35
CA TRP A 19 -1.85 4.87 -4.05
C TRP A 19 -0.76 3.80 -4.16
N ALA A 20 -0.79 2.97 -5.20
CA ALA A 20 0.26 1.99 -5.46
C ALA A 20 1.62 2.67 -5.69
N GLU A 21 1.66 3.71 -6.52
CA GLU A 21 2.88 4.47 -6.79
C GLU A 21 3.38 5.21 -5.54
N LEU A 22 2.47 5.78 -4.74
CA LEU A 22 2.83 6.41 -3.47
C LEU A 22 3.45 5.42 -2.48
N ILE A 23 3.03 4.14 -2.49
CA ILE A 23 3.66 3.09 -1.69
C ILE A 23 5.07 2.78 -2.21
N LEU A 24 5.22 2.59 -3.53
CA LEU A 24 6.53 2.31 -4.13
C LEU A 24 7.54 3.45 -3.88
N LEU A 25 7.08 4.69 -3.88
CA LEU A 25 7.89 5.88 -3.56
C LEU A 25 8.12 6.10 -2.07
N GLY A 26 7.55 5.26 -1.19
CA GLY A 26 7.64 5.41 0.27
C GLY A 26 6.90 6.61 0.86
N ARG A 27 6.02 7.24 0.09
CA ARG A 27 5.19 8.37 0.54
C ARG A 27 3.93 7.92 1.27
N LYS A 28 3.47 6.69 1.01
CA LYS A 28 2.38 6.02 1.73
C LYS A 28 2.92 4.71 2.29
N THR A 29 3.06 4.61 3.60
CA THR A 29 3.62 3.43 4.28
C THR A 29 2.56 2.57 4.95
N ILE A 30 1.29 2.97 4.85
CA ILE A 30 0.17 2.23 5.44
C ILE A 30 -0.94 2.05 4.41
N GLU A 31 -1.37 0.81 4.19
CA GLU A 31 -2.55 0.48 3.39
C GLU A 31 -3.74 0.12 4.28
N VAL A 32 -4.91 0.71 4.03
CA VAL A 32 -6.11 0.52 4.88
C VAL A 32 -7.08 -0.44 4.20
N ARG A 33 -7.55 -1.46 4.93
CA ARG A 33 -8.47 -2.49 4.42
C ARG A 33 -9.50 -2.87 5.47
N SER A 34 -10.57 -3.54 5.05
CA SER A 34 -11.62 -4.05 5.94
C SER A 34 -11.39 -5.49 6.42
N TRP A 35 -10.26 -6.10 6.04
CA TRP A 35 -9.97 -7.50 6.36
C TRP A 35 -8.48 -7.71 6.67
N PRO A 36 -8.13 -8.48 7.72
CA PRO A 36 -6.74 -8.79 8.07
C PRO A 36 -6.17 -9.92 7.20
N THR A 37 -4.84 -10.04 7.22
CA THR A 37 -4.11 -11.22 6.71
C THR A 37 -3.02 -11.64 7.69
N GLY A 38 -2.74 -12.94 7.77
CA GLY A 38 -1.62 -13.50 8.54
C GLY A 38 -0.27 -13.43 7.83
N PHE A 39 -0.24 -13.06 6.54
CA PHE A 39 0.99 -13.04 5.75
C PHE A 39 1.90 -11.86 6.12
N ARG A 40 3.22 -12.10 6.20
CA ARG A 40 4.27 -11.08 6.29
C ARG A 40 5.42 -11.42 5.35
N GLY A 41 6.06 -10.38 4.81
CA GLY A 41 7.15 -10.52 3.84
C GLY A 41 6.84 -9.85 2.49
N PRO A 42 7.55 -10.26 1.41
CA PRO A 42 7.41 -9.64 0.10
C PRO A 42 5.98 -9.71 -0.45
N LEU A 43 5.47 -8.58 -0.93
CA LEU A 43 4.13 -8.41 -1.46
C LEU A 43 4.19 -7.70 -2.81
N ALA A 44 3.74 -8.37 -3.86
CA ALA A 44 3.56 -7.73 -5.17
C ALA A 44 2.42 -6.71 -5.12
N LEU A 45 2.66 -5.55 -5.71
CA LEU A 45 1.65 -4.53 -5.92
C LEU A 45 1.15 -4.62 -7.36
N HIS A 46 -0.17 -4.80 -7.49
CA HIS A 46 -0.88 -4.78 -8.75
C HIS A 46 -1.80 -3.57 -8.79
N THR A 47 -1.86 -2.86 -9.90
CA THR A 47 -2.76 -1.73 -10.05
C THR A 47 -4.14 -2.17 -10.52
N GLY A 48 -5.20 -1.61 -9.93
CA GLY A 48 -6.55 -1.81 -10.46
C GLY A 48 -6.71 -1.28 -11.90
N LYS A 49 -7.74 -1.72 -12.61
CA LYS A 49 -8.08 -1.20 -13.96
C LYS A 49 -8.66 0.23 -13.95
N LYS A 50 -9.04 0.73 -12.77
CA LYS A 50 -9.59 2.08 -12.58
C LYS A 50 -8.80 2.79 -11.47
N PRO A 51 -8.30 4.01 -11.71
CA PRO A 51 -7.65 4.79 -10.69
C PRO A 51 -8.67 5.39 -9.71
N ASP A 52 -8.15 5.97 -8.64
CA ASP A 52 -8.81 6.91 -7.76
C ASP A 52 -8.57 8.33 -8.30
N LEU A 53 -9.60 8.91 -8.91
CA LEU A 53 -9.49 10.20 -9.61
C LEU A 53 -9.22 11.35 -8.63
N GLU A 54 -9.86 11.35 -7.46
CA GLU A 54 -9.66 12.39 -6.45
C GLU A 54 -8.22 12.38 -5.95
N ALA A 55 -7.68 11.19 -5.68
CA ALA A 55 -6.29 11.04 -5.28
C ALA A 55 -5.32 11.48 -6.39
N LEU A 56 -5.60 11.18 -7.66
CA LEU A 56 -4.78 11.68 -8.78
C LEU A 56 -4.74 13.21 -8.83
N PHE A 57 -5.89 13.88 -8.64
CA PHE A 57 -5.93 15.35 -8.56
C PHE A 57 -5.13 15.90 -7.38
N LYS A 58 -5.14 15.20 -6.24
CA LYS A 58 -4.39 15.59 -5.04
C LYS A 58 -2.88 15.41 -5.20
N TYR A 59 -2.43 14.44 -5.98
CA TYR A 59 -1.02 14.12 -6.19
C TYR A 59 -0.62 14.20 -7.67
N PRO A 60 -0.69 15.40 -8.30
CA PRO A 60 -0.53 15.56 -9.75
C PRO A 60 0.88 15.24 -10.25
N ASN A 61 1.88 15.24 -9.36
CA ASN A 61 3.29 15.00 -9.71
C ASN A 61 3.70 13.52 -9.64
N ILE A 62 2.75 12.61 -9.44
CA ILE A 62 3.00 11.16 -9.37
C ILE A 62 2.72 10.53 -10.73
N ASN A 63 3.71 9.82 -11.30
CA ASN A 63 3.50 9.06 -12.53
C ASN A 63 2.72 7.77 -12.25
N ALA A 64 1.40 7.88 -12.22
CA ALA A 64 0.47 6.81 -11.90
C ALA A 64 -0.38 6.39 -13.12
N THR A 65 0.21 6.45 -14.32
CA THR A 65 -0.48 6.22 -15.60
C THR A 65 -0.68 4.75 -15.95
N TYR A 66 0.17 3.85 -15.46
CA TYR A 66 0.05 2.42 -15.70
C TYR A 66 -1.04 1.79 -14.81
N LEU A 67 -1.94 1.01 -15.43
CA LEU A 67 -3.13 0.41 -14.82
C LEU A 67 -3.26 -1.07 -15.20
N GLY A 68 -3.93 -1.84 -14.34
CA GLY A 68 -4.32 -3.22 -14.64
C GLY A 68 -3.16 -4.21 -14.65
N GLY A 69 -2.03 -3.90 -14.02
CA GLY A 69 -0.84 -4.75 -14.03
C GLY A 69 0.04 -4.60 -12.81
N PHE A 70 1.06 -5.46 -12.71
CA PHE A 70 2.12 -5.41 -11.71
C PHE A 70 2.95 -4.12 -11.84
N VAL A 71 3.22 -3.46 -10.72
CA VAL A 71 4.01 -2.22 -10.68
C VAL A 71 5.25 -2.29 -9.79
N GLY A 72 5.35 -3.28 -8.91
CA GLY A 72 6.52 -3.42 -8.04
C GLY A 72 6.25 -4.30 -6.84
N VAL A 73 7.25 -4.39 -5.95
CA VAL A 73 7.18 -5.18 -4.72
C VAL A 73 7.44 -4.28 -3.52
N THR A 74 6.62 -4.44 -2.49
CA THR A 74 6.83 -3.85 -1.16
C THR A 74 6.95 -4.99 -0.14
N GLU A 75 7.27 -4.67 1.11
CA GLU A 75 7.24 -5.64 2.20
C GLU A 75 6.11 -5.35 3.17
N LEU A 76 5.26 -6.34 3.43
CA LEU A 76 4.25 -6.29 4.47
C LEU A 76 4.87 -6.69 5.81
N VAL A 77 5.11 -5.70 6.67
CA VAL A 77 5.83 -5.90 7.95
C VAL A 77 4.90 -6.13 9.12
N ASN A 78 3.69 -5.56 9.10
CA ASN A 78 2.74 -5.68 10.20
C ASN A 78 1.28 -5.50 9.74
N VAL A 79 0.32 -6.03 10.51
CA VAL A 79 -1.12 -5.80 10.31
C VAL A 79 -1.78 -5.61 11.66
N GLU A 80 -2.45 -4.49 11.84
CA GLU A 80 -3.10 -4.11 13.10
C GLU A 80 -4.49 -3.51 12.86
N MET A 81 -5.35 -3.57 13.87
CA MET A 81 -6.63 -2.87 13.87
C MET A 81 -6.40 -1.38 14.15
N PHE A 82 -7.12 -0.50 13.43
CA PHE A 82 -7.16 0.90 13.84
C PHE A 82 -7.97 1.07 15.14
N THR A 83 -7.39 1.81 16.07
CA THR A 83 -8.12 2.57 17.08
C THR A 83 -8.31 4.01 16.62
N HIS A 84 -9.28 4.73 17.20
CA HIS A 84 -9.48 6.16 16.92
C HIS A 84 -8.20 6.99 17.14
N SER A 85 -7.41 6.69 18.17
CA SER A 85 -6.15 7.40 18.44
C SER A 85 -5.07 7.08 17.40
N SER A 86 -4.93 5.81 16.99
CA SER A 86 -3.98 5.41 15.95
C SER A 86 -4.35 5.97 14.57
N TRP A 87 -5.64 6.03 14.23
CA TRP A 87 -6.14 6.62 13.00
C TRP A 87 -5.68 8.07 12.87
N SER A 88 -5.93 8.90 13.89
CA SER A 88 -5.51 10.31 13.88
C SER A 88 -3.99 10.47 13.89
N ARG A 89 -3.27 9.65 14.67
CA ARG A 89 -1.81 9.73 14.79
C ARG A 89 -1.09 9.35 13.50
N LEU A 90 -1.59 8.37 12.74
CA LEU A 90 -0.94 7.81 11.55
C LEU A 90 -1.45 8.44 10.23
N ARG A 91 -2.08 9.62 10.30
CA ARG A 91 -2.69 10.31 9.17
C ARG A 91 -1.76 10.51 7.99
N THR A 92 -0.50 10.84 8.28
CA THR A 92 0.52 11.13 7.28
C THR A 92 1.03 9.89 6.55
N GLU A 93 0.83 8.71 7.15
CA GLU A 93 1.32 7.43 6.68
C GLU A 93 0.25 6.70 5.85
N HIS A 94 -1.02 6.80 6.27
CA HIS A 94 -2.13 6.14 5.57
C HIS A 94 -2.80 7.03 4.51
N LEU A 95 -2.74 8.37 4.63
CA LEU A 95 -3.24 9.35 3.65
C LEU A 95 -4.74 9.28 3.29
N VAL A 96 -5.51 8.43 3.95
CA VAL A 96 -6.97 8.30 3.73
C VAL A 96 -7.67 9.53 4.32
N PRO A 97 -8.49 10.26 3.54
CA PRO A 97 -9.23 11.41 4.05
C PRO A 97 -10.38 10.98 4.97
N GLY A 98 -10.78 11.87 5.87
CA GLY A 98 -11.98 11.70 6.69
C GLY A 98 -11.79 10.92 8.01
N PRO A 99 -12.88 10.72 8.76
CA PRO A 99 -12.87 9.96 10.00
C PRO A 99 -12.73 8.45 9.73
N ASP A 100 -12.44 7.68 10.78
CA ASP A 100 -12.35 6.22 10.69
C ASP A 100 -13.77 5.70 10.47
N ALA A 101 -13.96 4.89 9.44
CA ALA A 101 -15.25 4.23 9.19
C ALA A 101 -15.54 3.10 10.20
N GLY A 102 -14.56 2.73 11.04
CA GLY A 102 -14.62 1.62 11.97
C GLY A 102 -14.38 0.27 11.28
N GLY A 103 -13.87 -0.70 12.03
CA GLY A 103 -13.65 -2.07 11.52
C GLY A 103 -12.52 -2.20 10.47
N SER A 104 -11.69 -1.16 10.32
CA SER A 104 -10.57 -1.18 9.38
C SER A 104 -9.30 -1.73 10.04
N VAL A 105 -8.55 -2.51 9.28
CA VAL A 105 -7.17 -2.88 9.56
C VAL A 105 -6.22 -2.05 8.72
N TRP A 106 -4.99 -1.92 9.18
CA TRP A 106 -3.92 -1.30 8.43
C TRP A 106 -2.74 -2.24 8.25
N LEU A 107 -2.23 -2.25 7.03
CA LEU A 107 -1.09 -3.03 6.58
C LEU A 107 0.11 -2.09 6.57
N ALA A 108 1.09 -2.33 7.43
CA ALA A 108 2.34 -1.59 7.45
C ALA A 108 3.22 -2.06 6.29
N LEU A 109 3.60 -1.15 5.40
CA LEU A 109 4.34 -1.42 4.19
C LEU A 109 5.69 -0.71 4.23
N SER A 110 6.75 -1.48 4.05
CA SER A 110 8.10 -0.95 3.82
C SER A 110 8.43 -1.05 2.33
N PRO A 111 8.61 0.07 1.62
CA PRO A 111 9.06 0.03 0.23
C PRO A 111 10.43 -0.63 0.22
N ARG A 112 10.61 -1.64 -0.63
CA ARG A 112 11.96 -2.13 -0.89
C ARG A 112 12.64 -1.12 -1.81
N PRO A 113 13.83 -0.60 -1.47
CA PRO A 113 14.58 0.22 -2.41
C PRO A 113 14.79 -0.60 -3.67
N SER A 114 14.53 0.02 -4.83
CA SER A 114 14.91 -0.54 -6.11
C SER A 114 16.42 -0.75 -6.08
N VAL A 115 16.86 -2.00 -6.19
CA VAL A 115 18.28 -2.32 -6.42
C VAL A 115 18.77 -1.73 -7.73
#